data_AF-A0A250IMF6-F1
#
_entry.id   AF-A0A250IMF6-F1
#
_cell.length_a   1.000
_cell.length_b   1.000
_cell.length_c   1.000
_cell.angle_alpha   90.00
_cell.angle_beta   90.00
_cell.angle_gamma   90.00
#
_symmetry.space_group_name_H-M   'P 1'
#
loop_
_entity.id
_entity.type
_entity.pdbx_description
1 polymer ?
#
loop_
_entity_poly.entity_id
_entity_poly.type
_entity_poly.pdbx_seq_one_letter_code
_entity_poly.pdbx_strand_id
1 'polypeptide(L)'
;MALSEENILRYSRQILLREVGGRGQERLLAGGVRLGASGGAGLTAAAYLAAGGTAVVADARPLMPGAEGFLVPAEQEGEPAADVLARALPEFNPDALAARGTGLLAEVPATWDGEGPWVALGGEGPRGVAVFRAPGGCGGCFEATVAELGPPPGGVLGVGLGALGALVLQRLLLGLGPSLGACGWEAPGVLTERTVRRCGRCG
;
A
#
# COMPACT_ATOMS: atom_id res chain seq x y z
N MET A 1 8.41 -5.57 19.36
CA MET A 1 8.30 -7.02 19.64
C MET A 1 9.59 -7.64 19.14
N ALA A 2 10.26 -8.50 19.90
CA ALA A 2 11.48 -9.15 19.41
C ALA A 2 11.12 -10.18 18.33
N LEU A 3 11.96 -10.31 17.30
CA LEU A 3 11.75 -11.31 16.23
C LEU A 3 11.91 -12.74 16.76
N SER A 4 11.02 -13.65 16.36
CA SER A 4 11.23 -15.09 16.55
C SER A 4 12.25 -15.65 15.56
N GLU A 5 12.76 -16.87 15.80
CA GLU A 5 13.62 -17.56 14.83
C GLU A 5 12.93 -17.77 13.48
N GLU A 6 11.63 -18.10 13.49
CA GLU A 6 10.82 -18.23 12.27
C GLU A 6 10.72 -16.89 11.52
N ASN A 7 10.54 -15.77 12.23
CA ASN A 7 10.54 -14.45 11.61
C ASN A 7 11.91 -14.12 11.01
N ILE A 8 13.01 -14.43 11.71
CA ILE A 8 14.37 -14.18 11.22
C ILE A 8 14.62 -14.97 9.92
N LEU A 9 14.21 -16.24 9.87
CA LEU A 9 14.35 -17.05 8.67
C LEU A 9 13.48 -16.53 7.51
N ARG A 10 12.19 -16.26 7.77
CA ARG A 10 11.22 -15.78 6.76
C ARG A 10 11.63 -14.44 6.17
N TYR A 11 12.07 -13.49 6.99
CA TYR A 11 12.41 -12.12 6.59
C TYR A 11 13.91 -11.89 6.40
N SER A 12 14.73 -12.95 6.39
CA SER A 12 16.19 -12.88 6.27
C SER A 12 16.68 -11.93 5.19
N ARG A 13 16.10 -11.99 3.98
CA ARG A 13 16.47 -11.11 2.85
C ARG A 13 16.25 -9.62 3.14
N GLN A 14 15.20 -9.28 3.89
CA GLN A 14 14.88 -7.90 4.25
C GLN A 14 15.75 -7.45 5.43
N ILE A 15 15.94 -8.32 6.43
CA ILE A 15 16.78 -8.06 7.61
C ILE A 15 18.24 -7.78 7.22
N LEU A 16 18.74 -8.40 6.14
CA LEU A 16 20.08 -8.14 5.62
C LEU A 16 20.25 -6.74 5.03
N LEU A 17 19.17 -6.04 4.65
CA LEU A 17 19.24 -4.68 4.13
C LEU A 17 19.56 -3.71 5.26
N ARG A 18 20.58 -2.88 5.08
CA ARG A 18 21.06 -1.92 6.08
C ARG A 18 19.98 -0.95 6.54
N GLU A 19 19.11 -0.53 5.63
CA GLU A 19 18.01 0.42 5.86
C GLU A 19 16.83 -0.21 6.62
N VAL A 20 16.73 -1.54 6.65
CA VAL A 20 15.68 -2.28 7.37
C VAL A 20 16.27 -2.87 8.65
N GLY A 21 17.17 -3.85 8.56
CA GLY A 21 17.71 -4.55 9.72
C GLY A 21 16.64 -5.29 10.53
N GLY A 22 17.06 -5.90 11.65
CA GLY A 22 16.11 -6.53 12.58
C GLY A 22 15.08 -5.54 13.13
N ARG A 23 15.53 -4.35 13.57
CA ARG A 23 14.65 -3.30 14.11
C ARG A 23 13.62 -2.79 13.09
N GLY A 24 13.99 -2.68 11.81
CA GLY A 24 13.04 -2.31 10.77
C GLY A 24 12.00 -3.40 10.56
N GLN A 25 12.40 -4.66 10.56
CA GLN A 25 11.44 -5.77 10.47
C GLN A 25 10.49 -5.80 11.68
N GLU A 26 10.99 -5.57 12.89
CA GLU A 26 10.14 -5.44 14.09
C GLU A 26 9.12 -4.30 13.95
N ARG A 27 9.51 -3.18 13.32
CA ARG A 27 8.60 -2.06 13.03
C ARG A 27 7.56 -2.40 11.97
N LEU A 28 7.91 -3.18 10.94
CA LEU A 28 6.94 -3.64 9.93
C LEU A 28 5.92 -4.59 10.55
N LEU A 29 6.37 -5.55 11.37
CA LEU A 29 5.51 -6.51 12.10
C LEU A 29 4.61 -5.84 13.14
N ALA A 30 5.10 -4.80 13.81
CA ALA A 30 4.28 -3.98 14.71
C ALA A 30 3.38 -2.98 13.96
N GLY A 31 3.67 -2.76 12.67
CA GLY A 31 2.92 -1.87 11.80
C GLY A 31 1.66 -2.55 11.26
N GLY A 32 0.83 -1.76 10.59
CA GLY A 32 -0.40 -2.25 10.00
C GLY A 32 -1.03 -1.20 9.11
N VAL A 33 -1.85 -1.67 8.16
CA VAL A 33 -2.49 -0.84 7.16
C VAL A 33 -3.97 -1.16 7.05
N ARG A 34 -4.79 -0.11 6.99
CA ARG A 34 -6.15 -0.19 6.47
C ARG A 34 -6.11 -0.12 4.95
N LEU A 35 -6.75 -1.08 4.30
CA LEU A 35 -6.81 -1.17 2.85
C LEU A 35 -8.20 -0.73 2.37
N GLY A 36 -8.25 0.47 1.78
CA GLY A 36 -9.44 1.02 1.13
C GLY A 36 -9.44 0.73 -0.37
N ALA A 37 -9.36 -0.54 -0.76
CA ALA A 37 -9.22 -0.95 -2.15
C ALA A 37 -10.00 -2.23 -2.45
N SER A 38 -10.43 -2.39 -3.70
CA SER A 38 -11.13 -3.59 -4.18
C SER A 38 -10.78 -3.97 -5.61
N GLY A 39 -9.87 -3.24 -6.26
CA GLY A 39 -9.27 -3.57 -7.54
C GLY A 39 -7.89 -4.23 -7.42
N GLY A 40 -7.37 -4.70 -8.56
CA GLY A 40 -6.14 -5.48 -8.61
C GLY A 40 -4.89 -4.73 -8.11
N ALA A 41 -4.85 -3.39 -8.17
CA ALA A 41 -3.69 -2.63 -7.70
C ALA A 41 -3.59 -2.66 -6.17
N GLY A 42 -4.67 -2.33 -5.47
CA GLY A 42 -4.70 -2.38 -4.01
C GLY A 42 -4.57 -3.81 -3.46
N LEU A 43 -5.14 -4.81 -4.12
CA LEU A 43 -5.00 -6.21 -3.72
C LEU A 43 -3.58 -6.75 -3.97
N THR A 44 -2.92 -6.30 -5.03
CA THR A 44 -1.49 -6.53 -5.21
C THR A 44 -0.68 -5.87 -4.09
N ALA A 45 -1.04 -4.65 -3.70
CA ALA A 45 -0.38 -3.97 -2.59
C ALA A 45 -0.53 -4.77 -1.30
N ALA A 46 -1.72 -5.30 -1.00
CA ALA A 46 -1.98 -6.15 0.15
C ALA A 46 -1.07 -7.39 0.18
N ALA A 47 -0.86 -8.05 -0.97
CA ALA A 47 0.03 -9.19 -1.10
C ALA A 47 1.47 -8.85 -0.72
N TYR A 48 2.02 -7.76 -1.26
CA TYR A 48 3.40 -7.35 -0.96
C TYR A 48 3.56 -6.81 0.47
N LEU A 49 2.54 -6.14 1.02
CA LEU A 49 2.52 -5.70 2.41
C LEU A 49 2.57 -6.88 3.36
N ALA A 50 1.68 -7.86 3.15
CA ALA A 50 1.65 -9.08 3.93
C ALA A 50 2.96 -9.87 3.79
N ALA A 51 3.51 -10.00 2.58
CA ALA A 51 4.80 -10.67 2.36
C ALA A 51 5.97 -10.00 3.09
N GLY A 52 5.92 -8.67 3.28
CA GLY A 52 6.87 -7.90 4.08
C GLY A 52 6.63 -7.95 5.59
N GLY A 53 5.62 -8.71 6.04
CA GLY A 53 5.24 -8.79 7.46
C GLY A 53 4.49 -7.56 7.96
N THR A 54 3.89 -6.75 7.07
CA THR A 54 2.99 -5.66 7.48
C THR A 54 1.56 -6.16 7.50
N ALA A 55 0.86 -6.00 8.62
CA ALA A 55 -0.51 -6.47 8.75
C ALA A 55 -1.48 -5.68 7.85
N VAL A 56 -2.44 -6.37 7.24
CA VAL A 56 -3.44 -5.77 6.33
C VAL A 56 -4.85 -6.03 6.83
N VAL A 57 -5.63 -4.96 6.98
CA VAL A 57 -7.07 -5.02 7.29
C VAL A 57 -7.81 -4.28 6.19
N ALA A 58 -8.56 -5.01 5.37
CA ALA A 58 -9.33 -4.42 4.28
C ALA A 58 -10.73 -3.98 4.70
N ASP A 59 -11.23 -2.97 4.02
CA ASP A 59 -12.62 -2.56 4.11
C ASP A 59 -13.54 -3.60 3.41
N ALA A 60 -14.82 -3.61 3.76
CA ALA A 60 -15.82 -4.51 3.18
C ALA A 60 -16.30 -4.10 1.78
N ARG A 61 -15.44 -3.45 0.97
CA ARG A 61 -15.77 -3.06 -0.40
C ARG A 61 -15.91 -4.31 -1.28
N PRO A 62 -16.95 -4.43 -2.12
CA PRO A 62 -17.07 -5.53 -3.07
C PRO A 62 -15.90 -5.55 -4.06
N LEU A 63 -15.31 -6.72 -4.29
CA LEU A 63 -14.26 -6.94 -5.28
C LEU A 63 -14.74 -6.59 -6.69
N MET A 64 -13.93 -5.83 -7.41
CA MET A 64 -14.25 -5.39 -8.78
C MET A 64 -13.84 -6.43 -9.82
N PRO A 65 -14.40 -6.40 -11.04
CA PRO A 65 -13.86 -7.18 -12.16
C PRO A 65 -12.36 -6.89 -12.36
N GLY A 66 -11.54 -7.93 -12.54
CA GLY A 66 -10.09 -7.79 -12.67
C GLY A 66 -9.33 -7.66 -11.34
N ALA A 67 -10.00 -7.98 -10.22
CA ALA A 67 -9.40 -8.03 -8.88
C ALA A 67 -8.60 -9.31 -8.60
N GLU A 68 -8.75 -10.34 -9.43
CA GLU A 68 -8.04 -11.61 -9.29
C GLU A 68 -6.51 -11.41 -9.33
N GLY A 69 -5.79 -12.20 -8.52
CA GLY A 69 -4.34 -12.04 -8.37
C GLY A 69 -3.76 -12.92 -7.28
N PHE A 70 -2.72 -12.43 -6.61
CA PHE A 70 -1.93 -13.22 -5.65
C PHE A 70 -2.73 -13.74 -4.44
N LEU A 71 -3.64 -12.92 -3.91
CA LEU A 71 -4.44 -13.24 -2.71
C LEU A 71 -5.91 -13.53 -3.03
N VAL A 72 -6.37 -13.15 -4.23
CA VAL A 72 -7.77 -13.24 -4.62
C VAL A 72 -7.87 -14.21 -5.78
N PRO A 73 -8.43 -15.42 -5.55
CA PRO A 73 -8.69 -16.38 -6.62
C PRO A 73 -9.58 -15.79 -7.72
N ALA A 74 -9.52 -16.42 -8.90
CA ALA A 74 -10.54 -16.18 -9.91
C ALA A 74 -11.94 -16.47 -9.33
N GLU A 75 -12.96 -15.76 -9.81
CA GLU A 75 -14.38 -15.99 -9.45
C GLU A 75 -14.78 -15.54 -8.02
N GLN A 76 -14.15 -14.48 -7.50
CA GLN A 76 -14.52 -13.84 -6.22
C GLN A 76 -15.14 -12.43 -6.42
N GLU A 77 -15.50 -12.08 -7.66
CA GLU A 77 -16.11 -10.78 -7.97
C GLU A 77 -17.36 -10.53 -7.12
N GLY A 78 -17.49 -9.31 -6.58
CA GLY A 78 -18.61 -8.91 -5.75
C GLY A 78 -18.54 -9.35 -4.29
N GLU A 79 -17.66 -10.30 -3.92
CA GLU A 79 -17.44 -10.63 -2.51
C GLU A 79 -16.78 -9.46 -1.76
N PRO A 80 -17.05 -9.25 -0.46
CA PRO A 80 -16.37 -8.24 0.32
C PRO A 80 -14.87 -8.52 0.43
N ALA A 81 -14.03 -7.54 0.06
CA ALA A 81 -12.57 -7.68 0.11
C ALA A 81 -12.05 -8.03 1.52
N ALA A 82 -12.68 -7.48 2.57
CA ALA A 82 -12.41 -7.84 3.95
C ALA A 82 -12.51 -9.35 4.21
N ASP A 83 -13.56 -10.00 3.71
CA ASP A 83 -13.84 -11.41 3.96
C ASP A 83 -12.89 -12.31 3.18
N VAL A 84 -12.61 -11.97 1.91
CA VAL A 84 -11.67 -12.70 1.07
C VAL A 84 -10.25 -12.62 1.64
N LEU A 85 -9.80 -11.42 2.00
CA LEU A 85 -8.46 -11.23 2.54
C LEU A 85 -8.30 -11.81 3.95
N ALA A 86 -9.35 -11.80 4.78
CA ALA A 86 -9.30 -12.45 6.08
C ALA A 86 -9.07 -13.97 5.99
N ARG A 87 -9.49 -14.61 4.89
CA ARG A 87 -9.21 -16.02 4.60
C ARG A 87 -7.82 -16.23 4.00
N ALA A 88 -7.44 -15.39 3.03
CA ALA A 88 -6.21 -15.59 2.26
C ALA A 88 -4.94 -15.20 3.02
N LEU A 89 -4.98 -14.14 3.82
CA LEU A 89 -3.78 -13.60 4.49
C LEU A 89 -3.15 -14.59 5.49
N PRO A 90 -3.92 -15.32 6.34
CA PRO A 90 -3.32 -16.28 7.26
C PRO A 90 -2.56 -17.41 6.58
N GLU A 91 -3.08 -17.89 5.45
CA GLU A 91 -2.42 -18.93 4.66
C GLU A 91 -1.18 -18.40 3.94
N PHE A 92 -1.24 -17.14 3.49
CA PHE A 92 -0.15 -16.50 2.76
C PHE A 92 1.02 -16.09 3.67
N ASN A 93 0.73 -15.40 4.78
CA ASN A 93 1.71 -15.05 5.79
C ASN A 93 1.07 -14.91 7.18
N PRO A 94 1.26 -15.90 8.09
CA PRO A 94 0.62 -15.90 9.41
C PRO A 94 1.10 -14.78 10.34
N ASP A 95 2.24 -14.16 10.04
CA ASP A 95 2.79 -13.07 10.85
C ASP A 95 2.05 -11.73 10.62
N ALA A 96 1.31 -11.60 9.51
CA ALA A 96 0.76 -10.34 9.01
C ALA A 96 -0.74 -10.15 9.33
N LEU A 97 -1.22 -10.63 10.49
CA LEU A 97 -2.66 -10.80 10.73
C LEU A 97 -3.29 -9.87 11.78
N ALA A 98 -2.51 -9.24 12.67
CA ALA A 98 -3.10 -8.76 13.93
C ALA A 98 -2.68 -7.35 14.39
N ALA A 99 -1.74 -6.68 13.71
CA ALA A 99 -1.30 -5.37 14.13
C ALA A 99 -2.25 -4.25 13.64
N ARG A 100 -2.81 -3.48 14.58
CA ARG A 100 -3.54 -2.24 14.29
C ARG A 100 -2.55 -1.10 14.11
N GLY A 101 -2.06 -0.92 12.89
CA GLY A 101 -1.22 0.21 12.55
C GLY A 101 -2.01 1.45 12.13
N THR A 102 -1.28 2.54 11.90
CA THR A 102 -1.82 3.84 11.48
C THR A 102 -1.80 4.06 9.98
N GLY A 103 -1.29 3.09 9.21
CA GLY A 103 -1.19 3.18 7.75
C GLY A 103 -2.56 3.12 7.08
N LEU A 104 -2.71 3.85 5.98
CA LEU A 104 -3.85 3.76 5.07
C LEU A 104 -3.32 3.68 3.63
N LEU A 105 -3.70 2.63 2.91
CA LEU A 105 -3.48 2.52 1.47
C LEU A 105 -4.83 2.35 0.80
N ALA A 106 -5.14 3.18 -0.19
CA ALA A 106 -6.42 3.12 -0.87
C ALA A 106 -6.31 3.45 -2.36
N GLU A 107 -7.22 2.88 -3.14
CA GLU A 107 -7.42 3.24 -4.55
C GLU A 107 -8.33 4.46 -4.63
N VAL A 108 -7.99 5.41 -5.51
CA VAL A 108 -8.79 6.63 -5.73
C VAL A 108 -10.07 6.27 -6.53
N PRO A 109 -11.26 6.80 -6.16
CA PRO A 109 -11.52 7.74 -5.07
C PRO A 109 -11.56 7.09 -3.68
N ALA A 110 -11.02 7.80 -2.68
CA ALA A 110 -11.03 7.40 -1.29
C ALA A 110 -11.05 8.61 -0.34
N THR A 111 -11.49 8.36 0.90
CA THR A 111 -11.41 9.29 2.01
C THR A 111 -10.18 9.01 2.85
N TRP A 112 -9.58 10.06 3.41
CA TRP A 112 -8.32 9.98 4.14
C TRP A 112 -8.49 10.43 5.59
N ASP A 113 -8.06 9.59 6.52
CA ASP A 113 -8.21 9.82 7.95
C ASP A 113 -7.08 9.14 8.75
N GLY A 114 -6.98 9.53 10.03
CA GLY A 114 -5.92 9.07 10.94
C GLY A 114 -4.58 9.78 10.75
N GLU A 115 -3.57 9.38 11.52
CA GLU A 115 -2.26 10.05 11.50
C GLU A 115 -1.44 9.73 10.25
N GLY A 116 -1.68 8.57 9.62
CA GLY A 116 -0.91 8.05 8.48
C GLY A 116 0.24 7.13 8.89
N PRO A 117 1.07 6.68 7.94
CA PRO A 117 1.19 7.20 6.57
C PRO A 117 0.00 6.87 5.67
N TRP A 118 -0.21 7.70 4.65
CA TRP A 118 -1.22 7.52 3.61
C TRP A 118 -0.57 7.26 2.26
N VAL A 119 -1.13 6.34 1.49
CA VAL A 119 -0.74 6.06 0.10
C VAL A 119 -2.00 5.94 -0.76
N ALA A 120 -2.11 6.82 -1.76
CA ALA A 120 -3.16 6.80 -2.77
C ALA A 120 -2.65 6.15 -4.05
N LEU A 121 -3.41 5.20 -4.58
CA LEU A 121 -3.20 4.61 -5.89
C LEU A 121 -4.26 5.16 -6.85
N GLY A 122 -3.84 5.93 -7.84
CA GLY A 122 -4.73 6.50 -8.85
C GLY A 122 -4.12 6.40 -10.25
N GLY A 123 -4.81 7.00 -11.21
CA GLY A 123 -4.40 7.03 -12.61
C GLY A 123 -4.44 8.42 -13.22
N GLU A 124 -3.54 8.65 -14.18
CA GLU A 124 -3.52 9.83 -15.04
C GLU A 124 -3.39 9.36 -16.51
N GLY A 125 -4.53 9.20 -17.19
CA GLY A 125 -4.58 8.59 -18.52
C GLY A 125 -4.07 7.13 -18.49
N PRO A 126 -3.06 6.75 -19.29
CA PRO A 126 -2.52 5.39 -19.31
C PRO A 126 -1.51 5.09 -18.19
N ARG A 127 -1.35 6.00 -17.22
CA ARG A 127 -0.27 5.97 -16.22
C ARG A 127 -0.84 5.68 -14.83
N GLY A 128 -0.15 4.86 -14.06
CA GLY A 128 -0.40 4.74 -12.63
C GLY A 128 0.29 5.86 -11.86
N VAL A 129 -0.32 6.35 -10.78
CA VAL A 129 0.27 7.36 -9.90
C VAL A 129 0.08 6.94 -8.46
N ALA A 130 1.18 6.88 -7.70
CA ALA A 130 1.16 6.73 -6.26
C ALA A 130 1.47 8.07 -5.60
N VAL A 131 0.53 8.62 -4.84
CA VAL A 131 0.73 9.82 -4.01
C VAL A 131 0.83 9.37 -2.57
N PHE A 132 1.77 9.91 -1.80
CA PHE A 132 2.01 9.42 -0.45
C PHE A 132 2.35 10.52 0.54
N ARG A 133 2.02 10.27 1.80
CA ARG A 133 2.16 11.22 2.90
C ARG A 133 2.59 10.48 4.16
N ALA A 134 3.72 10.87 4.76
CA ALA A 134 4.10 10.47 6.12
C ALA A 134 3.28 11.23 7.17
N PRO A 135 3.25 10.82 8.45
CA PRO A 135 2.52 11.54 9.50
C PRO A 135 2.83 13.05 9.62
N GLY A 136 4.07 13.47 9.31
CA GLY A 136 4.47 14.89 9.27
C GLY A 136 4.21 15.62 7.94
N GLY A 137 3.65 14.95 6.93
CA GLY A 137 3.34 15.54 5.63
C GLY A 137 2.08 16.41 5.67
N CYS A 138 1.96 17.39 4.76
CA CYS A 138 0.76 18.22 4.68
C CYS A 138 -0.42 17.44 4.08
N GLY A 139 -1.48 17.23 4.86
CA GLY A 139 -2.71 16.56 4.40
C GLY A 139 -3.39 17.30 3.24
N GLY A 140 -3.51 18.62 3.31
CA GLY A 140 -4.13 19.40 2.24
C GLY A 140 -3.37 19.36 0.92
N CYS A 141 -2.02 19.30 0.94
CA CYS A 141 -1.23 19.14 -0.29
C CYS A 141 -1.40 17.73 -0.88
N PHE A 142 -1.48 16.70 -0.02
CA PHE A 142 -1.80 15.35 -0.44
C PHE A 142 -3.19 15.30 -1.12
N GLU A 143 -4.23 15.80 -0.46
CA GLU A 143 -5.59 15.81 -0.98
C GLU A 143 -5.71 16.61 -2.28
N ALA A 144 -5.08 17.79 -2.36
CA ALA A 144 -5.05 18.60 -3.58
C ALA A 144 -4.37 17.90 -4.76
N THR A 145 -3.41 16.99 -4.48
CA THR A 145 -2.75 16.19 -5.52
C THR A 145 -3.63 15.00 -5.92
N VAL A 146 -4.23 14.31 -4.95
CA VAL A 146 -5.09 13.14 -5.16
C VAL A 146 -6.39 13.51 -5.90
N ALA A 147 -6.94 14.71 -5.68
CA ALA A 147 -8.19 15.16 -6.29
C ALA A 147 -8.18 15.21 -7.83
N GLU A 148 -7.00 15.24 -8.45
CA GLU A 148 -6.85 15.29 -9.91
C GLU A 148 -6.72 13.90 -10.54
N LEU A 149 -6.60 12.85 -9.72
CA LEU A 149 -6.39 11.49 -10.19
C LEU A 149 -7.72 10.80 -10.51
N GLY A 150 -7.71 10.02 -11.58
CA GLY A 150 -8.72 9.02 -11.86
C GLY A 150 -8.45 7.70 -11.13
N PRO A 151 -9.26 6.67 -11.40
CA PRO A 151 -9.02 5.33 -10.86
C PRO A 151 -7.69 4.76 -11.36
N PRO A 152 -7.05 3.86 -10.58
CA PRO A 152 -5.80 3.23 -11.00
C PRO A 152 -5.99 2.41 -12.30
N PRO A 153 -4.94 2.28 -13.13
CA PRO A 153 -5.00 1.43 -14.31
C PRO A 153 -5.16 -0.06 -13.92
N GLY A 154 -5.82 -0.83 -14.78
CA GLY A 154 -5.91 -2.29 -14.63
C GLY A 154 -4.69 -3.04 -15.18
N GLY A 155 -4.78 -4.38 -15.17
CA GLY A 155 -3.78 -5.27 -15.76
C GLY A 155 -2.38 -5.11 -15.15
N VAL A 156 -1.35 -5.30 -15.98
CA VAL A 156 0.07 -5.29 -15.55
C VAL A 156 0.48 -3.95 -14.93
N LEU A 157 -0.08 -2.83 -15.42
CA LEU A 157 0.21 -1.51 -14.85
C LEU A 157 -0.39 -1.36 -13.46
N GLY A 158 -1.60 -1.86 -13.23
CA GLY A 158 -2.23 -1.91 -11.91
C GLY A 158 -1.42 -2.76 -10.93
N VAL A 159 -0.97 -3.94 -11.35
CA VAL A 159 -0.11 -4.82 -10.55
C VAL A 159 1.18 -4.10 -10.15
N GLY A 160 1.87 -3.48 -11.10
CA GLY A 160 3.11 -2.74 -10.80
C GLY A 160 2.88 -1.53 -9.91
N LEU A 161 1.78 -0.79 -10.10
CA LEU A 161 1.38 0.32 -9.23
C LEU A 161 1.10 -0.17 -7.80
N GLY A 162 0.43 -1.31 -7.64
CA GLY A 162 0.19 -1.94 -6.34
C GLY A 162 1.48 -2.31 -5.60
N ALA A 163 2.42 -2.93 -6.31
CA ALA A 163 3.73 -3.26 -5.75
C ALA A 163 4.52 -1.99 -5.34
N LEU A 164 4.49 -0.96 -6.18
CA LEU A 164 5.07 0.35 -5.86
C LEU A 164 4.41 0.98 -4.62
N GLY A 165 3.08 0.92 -4.52
CA GLY A 165 2.32 1.40 -3.37
C GLY A 165 2.72 0.72 -2.07
N ALA A 166 2.82 -0.61 -2.08
CA ALA A 166 3.28 -1.40 -0.94
C ALA A 166 4.71 -1.02 -0.51
N LEU A 167 5.63 -0.90 -1.47
CA LEU A 167 7.00 -0.48 -1.22
C LEU A 167 7.05 0.93 -0.58
N VAL A 168 6.30 1.88 -1.14
CA VAL A 168 6.23 3.25 -0.61
C VAL A 168 5.68 3.24 0.82
N LEU A 169 4.60 2.50 1.08
CA LEU A 169 4.02 2.41 2.43
C LEU A 169 5.01 1.82 3.44
N GLN A 170 5.66 0.71 3.13
CA GLN A 170 6.66 0.09 4.01
C GLN A 170 7.83 1.02 4.29
N ARG A 171 8.31 1.76 3.28
CA ARG A 171 9.34 2.79 3.46
C ARG A 171 8.87 3.87 4.42
N LEU A 172 7.63 4.35 4.30
CA LEU A 172 7.09 5.35 5.23
C LEU A 172 6.93 4.81 6.66
N LEU A 173 6.50 3.56 6.84
CA LEU A 173 6.44 2.91 8.15
C LEU A 173 7.84 2.78 8.79
N LEU A 174 8.87 2.60 7.98
CA LEU A 174 10.28 2.60 8.40
C LEU A 174 10.85 4.02 8.64
N GLY A 175 10.10 5.08 8.29
CA GLY A 175 10.58 6.46 8.37
C GLY A 175 11.59 6.81 7.29
N LEU A 176 11.50 6.16 6.13
CA LEU A 176 12.38 6.36 4.98
C LEU A 176 11.68 7.20 3.91
N GLY A 177 12.42 8.16 3.34
CA GLY A 177 11.95 9.00 2.25
C GLY A 177 11.33 10.33 2.69
N PRO A 178 10.80 11.12 1.74
CA PRO A 178 10.21 12.42 2.05
C PRO A 178 8.85 12.29 2.76
N SER A 179 8.44 13.34 3.47
CA SER A 179 7.18 13.36 4.21
C SER A 179 5.93 13.49 3.32
N LEU A 180 6.11 13.86 2.06
CA LEU A 180 5.07 13.98 1.05
C LEU A 180 5.72 13.86 -0.34
N GLY A 181 5.11 13.11 -1.24
CA GLY A 181 5.62 12.93 -2.58
C GLY A 181 4.61 12.26 -3.50
N ALA A 182 4.96 12.20 -4.78
CA ALA A 182 4.21 11.48 -5.79
C ALA A 182 5.18 10.83 -6.79
N CYS A 183 4.86 9.62 -7.23
CA CYS A 183 5.60 8.91 -8.27
C CYS A 183 4.64 8.28 -9.28
N GLY A 184 5.06 8.26 -10.54
CA GLY A 184 4.35 7.62 -11.65
C GLY A 184 4.89 6.23 -11.95
N TRP A 185 4.02 5.35 -12.40
CA TRP A 185 4.32 4.03 -12.93
C TRP A 185 3.80 3.95 -14.36
N GLU A 186 4.72 4.02 -15.33
CA GLU A 186 4.40 4.10 -16.76
C GLU A 186 4.85 2.83 -17.49
N ALA A 187 4.12 2.39 -18.51
CA ALA A 187 4.58 1.30 -19.37
C ALA A 187 5.91 1.67 -20.05
N PRO A 188 6.87 0.74 -20.15
CA PRO A 188 6.84 -0.68 -19.78
C PRO A 188 7.35 -1.01 -18.36
N GLY A 189 7.31 -0.07 -17.41
CA GLY A 189 7.82 -0.24 -16.04
C GLY A 189 8.77 0.89 -15.60
N VAL A 190 8.50 2.11 -16.07
CA VAL A 190 9.33 3.29 -15.79
C VAL A 190 8.76 4.03 -14.59
N LEU A 191 9.60 4.22 -13.58
CA LEU A 191 9.30 5.07 -12.43
C LEU A 191 9.57 6.53 -12.81
N THR A 192 8.58 7.39 -12.68
CA THR A 192 8.72 8.83 -12.95
C THR A 192 8.43 9.67 -11.71
N GLU A 193 9.17 10.75 -11.51
CA GLU A 193 8.85 11.70 -10.44
C GLU A 193 7.61 12.53 -10.81
N ARG A 194 6.80 12.87 -9.81
CA ARG A 194 5.61 13.69 -9.99
C ARG A 194 5.62 14.87 -9.03
N THR A 195 5.08 15.98 -9.50
CA THR A 195 4.94 17.19 -8.70
C THR A 195 3.73 17.07 -7.79
N VAL A 196 3.95 17.38 -6.52
CA VAL A 196 2.88 17.50 -5.53
C VAL A 196 2.27 18.90 -5.65
N ARG A 197 0.94 18.97 -5.70
CA ARG A 197 0.21 20.23 -5.66
C ARG A 197 0.24 20.82 -4.26
N ARG A 198 0.35 22.14 -4.16
CA ARG A 198 0.30 22.84 -2.89
C ARG A 198 -1.13 23.25 -2.57
N CYS A 199 -1.56 23.02 -1.34
CA CYS A 199 -2.82 23.58 -0.85
C CYS A 199 -2.68 25.09 -0.62
N GLY A 200 -3.81 25.78 -0.45
CA GLY A 200 -3.82 27.23 -0.22
C GLY A 200 -3.07 27.72 1.02
N ARG A 201 -2.64 26.83 1.94
CA ARG A 201 -1.82 27.18 3.10
C ARG A 201 -0.31 27.03 2.87
N CYS A 202 0.10 26.31 1.82
CA CYS A 202 1.50 26.05 1.49
C CYS A 202 1.95 26.71 0.18
N GLY A 203 0.98 27.22 -0.60
CA GLY A 203 1.19 27.96 -1.85
C GLY A 203 1.68 29.38 -1.61
#